data_AF-A0A661RKH4-F1
#
_entry.id   AF-A0A661RKH4-F1
#
_cell.length_a   1.000
_cell.length_b   1.000
_cell.length_c   1.000
_cell.angle_alpha   90.00
_cell.angle_beta   90.00
_cell.angle_gamma   90.00
#
_symmetry.space_group_name_H-M   'P 1'
#
loop_
_entity.id
_entity.type
_entity.pdbx_description
1 polymer ?
#
loop_
_entity_poly.entity_id
_entity_poly.type
_entity_poly.pdbx_seq_one_letter_code
_entity_poly.pdbx_strand_id
1 'polypeptide(L)'
;GKFELGTTFLPRFEGYPRGNSVIGGATLWVLKGHSKKENAAVKEFLKWIIKPEVTMQWHKDTGYFPVTNSAVKRLLDEGWFSKHPNHLTAFLQILSGVKTPMSQGVRLGNFVEIRNIVQTALEKCFAGTAPPKAALDEAAKKANRVLKEYTELYK
;
A
#
# COMPACT_ATOMS: atom_id res chain seq x y z
N GLY A 1 25.00 11.92 -14.15
CA GLY A 1 24.53 13.24 -14.63
C GLY A 1 23.32 13.67 -13.83
N LYS A 2 23.06 14.98 -13.72
CA LYS A 2 21.80 15.51 -13.16
C LYS A 2 20.75 15.55 -14.28
N PHE A 3 19.55 15.07 -14.02
CA PHE A 3 18.41 15.11 -14.94
C PHE A 3 17.18 15.65 -14.19
N GLU A 4 16.21 16.17 -14.92
CA GLU A 4 14.92 16.57 -14.35
C GLU A 4 14.06 15.33 -14.11
N LEU A 5 13.47 15.23 -12.91
CA LEU A 5 12.58 14.15 -12.53
C LEU A 5 11.15 14.67 -12.41
N GLY A 6 10.22 14.02 -13.09
CA GLY A 6 8.78 14.23 -12.95
C GLY A 6 8.05 12.95 -12.55
N THR A 7 6.87 13.09 -11.95
CA THR A 7 6.00 11.95 -11.58
C THR A 7 4.59 12.11 -12.15
N THR A 8 4.01 11.03 -12.64
CA THR A 8 2.63 10.97 -13.14
C THR A 8 1.89 9.72 -12.65
N PHE A 9 0.60 9.62 -12.92
CA PHE A 9 -0.21 8.46 -12.54
C PHE A 9 0.27 7.20 -13.27
N LEU A 10 0.06 6.05 -12.65
CA LEU A 10 0.20 4.75 -13.27
C LEU A 10 -0.65 4.71 -14.55
N PRO A 11 -0.10 4.19 -15.66
CA PRO A 11 -0.84 4.10 -16.90
C PRO A 11 -2.03 3.16 -16.74
N ARG A 12 -3.10 3.45 -17.47
CA ARG A 12 -4.31 2.63 -17.53
C ARG A 12 -4.60 2.30 -18.98
N PHE A 13 -4.97 1.05 -19.25
CA PHE A 13 -5.45 0.64 -20.56
C PHE A 13 -6.78 1.30 -20.91
N GLU A 14 -6.94 1.69 -22.17
CA GLU A 14 -8.20 2.22 -22.69
C GLU A 14 -9.32 1.18 -22.55
N GLY A 15 -10.54 1.63 -22.28
CA GLY A 15 -11.71 0.75 -22.10
C GLY A 15 -11.82 0.04 -20.74
N TYR A 16 -10.77 0.03 -19.91
CA TYR A 16 -10.83 -0.60 -18.58
C TYR A 16 -11.41 0.36 -17.52
N PRO A 17 -12.19 -0.13 -16.55
CA PRO A 17 -12.75 0.71 -15.50
C PRO A 17 -11.65 1.37 -14.66
N ARG A 18 -11.94 2.58 -14.15
CA ARG A 18 -11.05 3.24 -13.21
C ARG A 18 -11.16 2.55 -11.85
N GLY A 19 -10.05 2.05 -11.34
CA GLY A 19 -9.93 1.55 -9.97
C GLY A 19 -9.36 2.59 -9.01
N ASN A 20 -8.72 2.11 -7.94
CA ASN A 20 -7.92 2.92 -7.04
C ASN A 20 -6.54 2.29 -6.85
N SER A 21 -5.52 3.11 -6.62
CA SER A 21 -4.25 2.60 -6.10
C SER A 21 -4.43 2.24 -4.62
N VAL A 22 -3.86 1.12 -4.23
CA VAL A 22 -3.87 0.64 -2.85
C VAL A 22 -2.54 0.99 -2.17
N ILE A 23 -2.60 1.28 -0.87
CA ILE A 23 -1.40 1.55 -0.08
C ILE A 23 -0.57 0.27 0.14
N GLY A 24 0.75 0.44 0.19
CA GLY A 24 1.68 -0.56 0.72
C GLY A 24 2.20 -0.15 2.10
N GLY A 25 3.42 -0.57 2.42
CA GLY A 25 4.08 -0.24 3.69
C GLY A 25 3.69 -1.18 4.82
N ALA A 26 3.56 -0.65 6.03
CA ALA A 26 3.29 -1.41 7.24
C ALA A 26 2.24 -0.71 8.11
N THR A 27 1.70 -1.46 9.07
CA THR A 27 0.78 -0.96 10.10
C THR A 27 1.32 -1.30 11.48
N LEU A 28 0.98 -0.50 12.48
CA LEU A 28 1.26 -0.81 13.88
C LEU A 28 0.11 -1.64 14.46
N TRP A 29 0.44 -2.76 15.12
CA TRP A 29 -0.51 -3.64 15.80
C TRP A 29 -0.25 -3.63 17.31
N VAL A 30 -1.32 -3.69 18.11
CA VAL A 30 -1.23 -3.85 19.56
C VAL A 30 -1.45 -5.31 19.91
N LEU A 31 -0.49 -5.93 20.58
CA LEU A 31 -0.55 -7.34 20.96
C LEU A 31 -1.44 -7.53 22.21
N LYS A 32 -2.01 -8.73 22.34
CA LYS A 32 -2.74 -9.14 23.56
C LYS A 32 -1.76 -9.56 24.66
N GLY A 33 -2.23 -9.60 25.90
CA GLY A 33 -1.48 -10.16 27.04
C GLY A 33 -0.65 -9.16 27.85
N HIS A 34 -0.78 -7.85 27.57
CA HIS A 34 -0.09 -6.79 28.31
C HIS A 34 -0.93 -6.20 29.45
N SER A 35 -0.25 -5.63 30.44
CA SER A 35 -0.85 -4.98 31.59
C SER A 35 -1.66 -3.73 31.21
N LYS A 36 -2.56 -3.29 32.10
CA LYS A 36 -3.30 -2.03 31.92
C LYS A 36 -2.38 -0.82 31.74
N LYS A 37 -1.24 -0.81 32.44
CA LYS A 37 -0.24 0.28 32.37
C LYS A 37 0.45 0.33 31.00
N GLU A 38 0.88 -0.82 30.47
CA GLU A 38 1.48 -0.90 29.14
C GLU A 38 0.49 -0.51 28.05
N ASN A 39 -0.74 -1.02 28.12
CA ASN A 39 -1.79 -0.65 27.15
C ASN A 39 -2.11 0.85 27.19
N ALA A 40 -2.08 1.48 28.38
CA ALA A 40 -2.22 2.93 28.50
C ALA A 40 -1.05 3.68 27.83
N ALA A 41 0.19 3.21 28.00
CA ALA A 41 1.35 3.81 27.34
C ALA A 41 1.29 3.67 25.81
N VAL A 42 0.91 2.50 25.30
CA VAL A 42 0.71 2.27 23.86
C VAL A 42 -0.37 3.20 23.31
N LYS A 43 -1.48 3.40 24.04
CA LYS A 43 -2.52 4.35 23.65
C LYS A 43 -1.99 5.78 23.53
N GLU A 44 -1.19 6.25 24.49
CA GLU A 44 -0.60 7.60 24.42
C GLU A 44 0.41 7.72 23.28
N PHE A 45 1.19 6.68 22.99
CA PHE A 45 2.08 6.64 21.82
C PHE A 45 1.30 6.72 20.50
N LEU A 46 0.24 5.91 20.35
CA LEU A 46 -0.60 5.93 19.15
C LEU A 46 -1.29 7.27 18.95
N LYS A 47 -1.70 7.96 20.02
CA LYS A 47 -2.20 9.35 19.93
C LYS A 47 -1.12 10.31 19.48
N TRP A 48 0.10 10.18 19.98
CA TRP A 48 1.22 11.05 19.64
C TRP A 48 1.65 10.89 18.18
N ILE A 49 1.82 9.65 17.69
CA ILE A 49 2.36 9.39 16.34
C ILE A 49 1.41 9.86 15.23
N ILE A 50 0.10 9.91 15.50
CA ILE A 50 -0.90 10.39 14.54
C ILE A 50 -1.13 11.90 14.60
N LYS A 51 -0.46 12.63 15.52
CA LYS A 51 -0.57 14.09 15.56
C LYS A 51 -0.11 14.68 14.23
N PRO A 52 -0.78 15.74 13.72
CA PRO A 52 -0.47 16.29 12.40
C PRO A 52 1.01 16.61 12.22
N GLU A 53 1.64 17.28 13.18
CA GLU A 53 3.06 17.64 13.13
C GLU A 53 4.00 16.44 13.04
N VAL A 54 3.71 15.34 13.75
CA VAL A 54 4.55 14.13 13.76
C VAL A 54 4.45 13.40 12.42
N THR A 55 3.23 13.21 11.92
CA THR A 55 3.03 12.49 10.66
C THR A 55 3.38 13.33 9.42
N MET A 56 3.30 14.67 9.51
CA MET A 56 3.87 15.57 8.51
C MET A 56 5.39 15.46 8.46
N GLN A 57 6.05 15.48 9.63
CA GLN A 57 7.50 15.33 9.70
C GLN A 57 7.94 13.99 9.09
N TRP A 58 7.27 12.91 9.46
CA TRP A 58 7.48 11.59 8.85
C TRP A 58 7.36 11.62 7.32
N HIS A 59 6.34 12.27 6.77
CA HIS A 59 6.21 12.43 5.32
C HIS A 59 7.37 13.19 4.69
N LYS A 60 7.76 14.32 5.28
CA LYS A 60 8.85 15.16 4.77
C LYS A 60 10.19 14.41 4.77
N ASP A 61 10.43 13.61 5.81
CA ASP A 61 11.69 12.88 5.97
C ASP A 61 11.77 11.62 5.10
N THR A 62 10.65 10.98 4.81
CA THR A 62 10.64 9.63 4.22
C THR A 62 9.88 9.50 2.89
N GLY A 63 9.03 10.47 2.57
CA GLY A 63 8.10 10.43 1.44
C GLY A 63 6.83 9.61 1.68
N TYR A 64 6.71 8.86 2.78
CA TYR A 64 5.49 8.10 3.10
C TYR A 64 4.27 9.01 3.30
N PHE A 65 3.07 8.48 3.08
CA PHE A 65 1.84 9.22 3.34
C PHE A 65 1.71 9.60 4.82
N PRO A 66 1.31 10.85 5.13
CA PRO A 66 0.74 11.18 6.41
C PRO A 66 -0.50 10.33 6.68
N VAL A 67 -0.68 9.89 7.91
CA VAL A 67 -1.78 8.95 8.27
C VAL A 67 -3.10 9.67 8.56
N THR A 68 -3.15 11.00 8.47
CA THR A 68 -4.36 11.80 8.74
C THR A 68 -4.62 12.85 7.67
N ASN A 69 -5.90 13.12 7.38
CA ASN A 69 -6.30 14.16 6.43
C ASN A 69 -5.90 15.57 6.90
N SER A 70 -5.84 15.81 8.21
CA SER A 70 -5.44 17.11 8.77
C SER A 70 -3.96 17.42 8.49
N ALA A 71 -3.08 16.41 8.52
CA ALA A 71 -1.69 16.55 8.10
C ALA A 71 -1.58 16.87 6.60
N VAL A 72 -2.34 16.16 5.76
CA VAL A 72 -2.37 16.44 4.30
C VAL A 72 -2.82 17.86 4.02
N LYS A 73 -3.89 18.32 4.68
CA LYS A 73 -4.36 19.71 4.54
C LYS A 73 -3.28 20.72 4.94
N ARG A 74 -2.60 20.50 6.07
CA ARG A 74 -1.52 21.40 6.52
C ARG A 74 -0.34 21.44 5.55
N LEU A 75 0.07 20.31 4.97
CA LEU A 75 1.09 20.25 3.91
C LEU A 75 0.68 21.05 2.67
N LEU A 76 -0.60 21.02 2.30
CA LEU A 76 -1.14 21.85 1.21
C LEU A 76 -1.10 23.33 1.59
N ASP A 77 -1.62 23.69 2.76
CA ASP A 77 -1.73 25.08 3.23
C ASP A 77 -0.33 25.75 3.35
N GLU A 78 0.71 25.01 3.76
CA GLU A 78 2.08 25.52 3.88
C GLU A 78 2.88 25.50 2.56
N GLY A 79 2.27 25.05 1.46
CA GLY A 79 2.88 25.01 0.13
C GLY A 79 3.94 23.92 -0.05
N TRP A 80 3.92 22.84 0.76
CA TRP A 80 4.88 21.73 0.66
C TRP A 80 4.89 21.12 -0.74
N PHE A 81 3.70 20.81 -1.28
CA PHE A 81 3.56 20.15 -2.57
C PHE A 81 3.88 21.06 -3.76
N SER A 82 3.77 22.37 -3.62
CA SER A 82 4.24 23.32 -4.66
C SER A 82 5.77 23.31 -4.76
N LYS A 83 6.46 23.16 -3.62
CA LYS A 83 7.93 23.05 -3.57
C LYS A 83 8.44 21.64 -3.91
N HIS A 84 7.63 20.62 -3.67
CA HIS A 84 7.96 19.21 -3.89
C HIS A 84 6.87 18.53 -4.75
N PRO A 85 6.68 18.97 -6.00
CA PRO A 85 5.56 18.53 -6.85
C PRO A 85 5.53 17.02 -7.06
N ASN A 86 6.70 16.36 -7.04
CA ASN A 86 6.79 14.92 -7.23
C ASN A 86 6.12 14.10 -6.12
N HIS A 87 5.94 14.67 -4.92
CA HIS A 87 5.22 13.98 -3.85
C HIS A 87 3.71 13.99 -4.08
N LEU A 88 3.17 15.01 -4.77
CA LEU A 88 1.72 15.22 -4.90
C LEU A 88 1.05 14.14 -5.75
N THR A 89 1.74 13.63 -6.77
CA THR A 89 1.21 12.63 -7.71
C THR A 89 0.64 11.41 -7.00
N ALA A 90 1.33 10.88 -5.99
CA ALA A 90 0.89 9.69 -5.26
C ALA A 90 -0.40 9.94 -4.46
N PHE A 91 -0.56 11.15 -3.88
CA PHE A 91 -1.78 11.55 -3.18
C PHE A 91 -2.95 11.66 -4.15
N LEU A 92 -2.76 12.38 -5.25
CA LEU A 92 -3.80 12.56 -6.25
C LEU A 92 -4.23 11.23 -6.85
N GLN A 93 -3.30 10.29 -7.05
CA GLN A 93 -3.62 8.96 -7.57
C GLN A 93 -4.57 8.17 -6.64
N ILE A 94 -4.36 8.21 -5.33
CA ILE A 94 -5.23 7.55 -4.35
C ILE A 94 -6.54 8.32 -4.13
N LEU A 95 -6.46 9.64 -3.98
CA LEU A 95 -7.61 10.49 -3.64
C LEU A 95 -8.61 10.61 -4.80
N SER A 96 -8.15 10.49 -6.05
CA SER A 96 -9.00 10.53 -7.24
C SER A 96 -9.48 9.17 -7.73
N GLY A 97 -9.04 8.07 -7.10
CA GLY A 97 -9.44 6.71 -7.48
C GLY A 97 -10.88 6.39 -7.10
N VAL A 98 -11.46 5.37 -7.75
CA VAL A 98 -12.82 4.89 -7.47
C VAL A 98 -12.77 3.86 -6.36
N LYS A 99 -13.51 4.11 -5.27
CA LYS A 99 -13.62 3.18 -4.14
C LYS A 99 -14.69 2.13 -4.43
N THR A 100 -14.25 0.90 -4.67
CA THR A 100 -15.10 -0.32 -4.71
C THR A 100 -14.68 -1.26 -3.58
N PRO A 101 -15.47 -2.27 -3.19
CA PRO A 101 -15.03 -3.26 -2.21
C PRO A 101 -13.69 -3.92 -2.58
N MET A 102 -13.42 -4.11 -3.87
CA MET A 102 -12.21 -4.75 -4.40
C MET A 102 -11.01 -3.80 -4.48
N SER A 103 -11.20 -2.49 -4.35
CA SER A 103 -10.13 -1.49 -4.49
C SER A 103 -9.63 -0.94 -3.14
N GLN A 104 -9.99 -1.56 -2.02
CA GLN A 104 -9.65 -1.09 -0.67
C GLN A 104 -8.32 -1.65 -0.14
N GLY A 105 -7.70 -2.58 -0.87
CA GLY A 105 -6.50 -3.29 -0.46
C GLY A 105 -6.64 -4.80 -0.64
N VAL A 106 -5.57 -5.52 -0.35
CA VAL A 106 -5.54 -6.98 -0.43
C VAL A 106 -5.52 -7.54 0.98
N ARG A 107 -6.49 -8.40 1.30
CA ARG A 107 -6.59 -9.09 2.59
C ARG A 107 -6.66 -10.59 2.35
N LEU A 108 -5.50 -11.23 2.37
CA LEU A 108 -5.34 -12.67 2.12
C LEU A 108 -4.46 -13.27 3.21
N GLY A 109 -4.82 -14.48 3.66
CA GLY A 109 -3.95 -15.30 4.49
C GLY A 109 -2.71 -15.73 3.72
N ASN A 110 -1.57 -15.82 4.40
CA ASN A 110 -0.27 -16.13 3.79
C ASN A 110 0.07 -15.26 2.55
N PHE A 111 -0.32 -13.97 2.58
CA PHE A 111 -0.17 -13.06 1.44
C PHE A 111 1.28 -12.91 0.93
N VAL A 112 2.29 -13.01 1.80
CA VAL A 112 3.70 -12.94 1.40
C VAL A 112 4.08 -14.08 0.44
N GLU A 113 3.63 -15.30 0.74
CA GLU A 113 3.86 -16.46 -0.12
C GLU A 113 3.12 -16.31 -1.45
N ILE A 114 1.85 -15.89 -1.40
CA ILE A 114 1.05 -15.61 -2.61
C ILE A 114 1.73 -14.57 -3.49
N ARG A 115 2.30 -13.51 -2.90
CA ARG A 115 3.04 -12.50 -3.64
C ARG A 115 4.27 -13.08 -4.34
N ASN A 116 5.02 -13.95 -3.68
CA ASN A 116 6.18 -14.62 -4.27
C ASN A 116 5.79 -15.54 -5.44
N ILE A 117 4.67 -16.26 -5.31
CA ILE A 117 4.10 -17.09 -6.38
C ILE A 117 3.77 -16.23 -7.61
N VAL A 118 3.07 -15.11 -7.42
CA VAL A 118 2.70 -14.19 -8.53
C VAL A 118 3.95 -13.56 -9.14
N GLN A 119 4.91 -13.12 -8.32
CA GLN A 119 6.16 -12.54 -8.81
C GLN A 119 6.94 -13.53 -9.68
N THR A 120 7.07 -14.79 -9.24
CA THR A 120 7.76 -15.84 -10.01
C THR A 120 7.09 -16.07 -11.36
N ALA A 121 5.76 -16.02 -11.43
CA ALA A 121 5.05 -16.14 -12.68
C ALA A 121 5.32 -14.94 -13.62
N LEU A 122 5.33 -13.72 -13.09
CA LEU A 122 5.68 -12.52 -13.87
C LEU A 122 7.13 -12.60 -14.39
N GLU A 123 8.08 -13.05 -13.58
CA GLU A 123 9.48 -13.24 -13.99
C GLU A 123 9.60 -14.24 -15.15
N LYS A 124 8.86 -15.36 -15.12
CA LYS A 124 8.80 -16.29 -16.26
C LYS A 124 8.25 -15.64 -17.53
N CYS A 125 7.21 -14.83 -17.41
CA CYS A 125 6.64 -14.08 -18.54
C CYS A 125 7.67 -13.14 -19.15
N PHE A 126 8.36 -12.34 -18.32
CA PHE A 126 9.34 -11.36 -18.77
C PHE A 126 10.60 -12.01 -19.35
N ALA A 127 10.99 -13.18 -18.84
CA ALA A 127 12.08 -13.98 -19.40
C ALA A 127 11.69 -14.74 -20.68
N GLY A 128 10.42 -14.70 -21.11
CA GLY A 128 9.93 -15.43 -22.29
C GLY A 128 9.86 -16.94 -22.11
N THR A 129 9.98 -17.46 -20.88
CA THR A 129 10.00 -18.91 -20.61
C THR A 129 8.61 -19.51 -20.43
N ALA A 130 7.57 -18.68 -20.29
CA ALA A 130 6.18 -19.12 -20.25
C ALA A 130 5.24 -18.07 -20.87
N PRO A 131 4.18 -18.49 -21.61
CA PRO A 131 3.14 -17.57 -22.05
C PRO A 131 2.42 -16.91 -20.87
N PRO A 132 2.10 -15.59 -20.92
CA PRO A 132 1.53 -14.87 -19.79
C PRO A 132 0.29 -15.51 -19.17
N LYS A 133 -0.65 -15.96 -20.01
CA LYS A 133 -1.86 -16.63 -19.54
C LYS A 133 -1.54 -17.91 -18.77
N ALA A 134 -0.67 -18.76 -19.30
CA ALA A 134 -0.33 -20.03 -18.69
C ALA A 134 0.39 -19.85 -17.33
N ALA A 135 1.34 -18.91 -17.26
CA ALA A 135 2.05 -18.61 -16.03
C ALA A 135 1.12 -18.06 -14.94
N LEU A 136 0.20 -17.16 -15.28
CA LEU A 136 -0.77 -16.60 -14.34
C LEU A 136 -1.84 -17.61 -13.92
N ASP A 137 -2.29 -18.49 -14.82
CA ASP A 137 -3.21 -19.58 -14.47
C ASP A 137 -2.56 -20.56 -13.48
N GLU A 138 -1.27 -20.89 -13.66
CA GLU A 138 -0.50 -21.71 -12.72
C GLU A 138 -0.35 -21.02 -11.35
N ALA A 139 -0.01 -19.73 -11.36
CA ALA A 139 0.10 -18.92 -10.14
C ALA A 139 -1.23 -18.87 -9.37
N ALA A 140 -2.34 -18.70 -10.07
CA ALA A 140 -3.67 -18.70 -9.46
C ALA A 140 -3.99 -20.04 -8.80
N LYS A 141 -3.68 -21.18 -9.45
CA LYS A 141 -3.86 -22.52 -8.84
C LYS A 141 -3.04 -22.68 -7.56
N LYS A 142 -1.77 -22.24 -7.56
CA LYS A 142 -0.89 -22.30 -6.39
C LYS A 142 -1.37 -21.38 -5.26
N ALA A 143 -1.72 -20.13 -5.58
CA ALA A 143 -2.26 -19.18 -4.61
C ALA A 143 -3.57 -19.69 -3.98
N ASN A 144 -4.47 -20.26 -4.77
CA ASN A 144 -5.72 -20.85 -4.25
C ASN A 144 -5.47 -22.03 -3.31
N ARG A 145 -4.43 -22.83 -3.55
CA ARG A 145 -4.02 -23.88 -2.62
C ARG A 145 -3.54 -23.30 -1.29
N VAL A 146 -2.67 -22.29 -1.32
CA VAL A 146 -2.20 -21.59 -0.11
C VAL A 146 -3.38 -20.99 0.67
N LEU A 147 -4.34 -20.39 -0.02
CA LEU A 147 -5.54 -19.85 0.63
C LEU A 147 -6.39 -20.95 1.27
N LYS A 148 -6.56 -22.10 0.60
CA LYS A 148 -7.29 -23.24 1.16
C LYS A 148 -6.61 -23.74 2.43
N GLU A 149 -5.31 -23.98 2.38
CA GLU A 149 -4.50 -24.45 3.52
C GLU A 149 -4.58 -23.43 4.68
N TYR A 150 -4.48 -22.13 4.39
CA TYR A 150 -4.67 -21.08 5.40
C TYR A 150 -6.05 -21.17 6.06
N THR A 151 -7.13 -21.30 5.28
CA THR A 151 -8.49 -21.37 5.85
C THR A 151 -8.73 -22.62 6.69
N GLU A 152 -7.99 -23.71 6.44
CA GLU A 152 -8.09 -24.94 7.23
C GLU A 152 -7.46 -24.81 8.62
N LEU A 153 -6.49 -23.90 8.79
CA LEU A 153 -5.85 -23.62 10.09
C LEU A 153 -6.76 -22.86 11.08
N TYR A 154 -7.79 -22.18 10.56
CA TYR A 154 -8.67 -21.30 11.34
C TYR A 154 -10.14 -21.73 11.29
N LYS A 155 -10.39 -23.03 11.07
CA LYS A 155 -11.71 -23.65 11.28
C LYS A 155 -12.05 -23.77 12.76
#